data_AF-A0A0G2FNG0-F1
#
_entry.id   AF-A0A0G2FNG0-F1
#
_cell.length_a   1.000
_cell.length_b   1.000
_cell.length_c   1.000
_cell.angle_alpha   90.00
_cell.angle_beta   90.00
_cell.angle_gamma   90.00
#
_symmetry.space_group_name_H-M   'P 1'
#
loop_
_entity.id
_entity.type
_entity.pdbx_description
1 polymer ?
#
loop_
_entity_poly.entity_id
_entity_poly.type
_entity_poly.pdbx_seq_one_letter_code
_entity_poly.pdbx_strand_id
1 'polypeptide(L)'
;MKWVSLVLTLAASAPSQAALRFGCGTVSIQRLDPLVEPGKTPSAHLHQIVGGNAFNATMSGDIGNQGTCTTCTFSEDFSNYWTAVMFFKHPTNGSYKRVPIMENDALPAGINGGMTIYYTQQDFYSNGNQKITAFKPGFRMTVGNPTTNKAGQSNGQKGLKFVCLQNKSTRCWDGKNLDTPNHQDHMYDTQTGAFQPAGACPASHPVRMPQVAYETLWDTAQFKSMWPSNGANPFVLSYMGNNDGLNGYGTHADYVFGWKGDSLQKAMDSNCMFQGCENGNPLKSQSVAQMNACSANKQVNEDIDGWLTELPGMGGM
;
A
#
# COMPACT_ATOMS: atom_id res chain seq x y z
N MET A 1 -18.14 -40.59 -48.30
CA MET A 1 -18.02 -40.15 -46.88
C MET A 1 -16.57 -39.75 -46.61
N LYS A 2 -16.28 -38.44 -46.60
CA LYS A 2 -14.97 -37.92 -46.15
C LYS A 2 -15.13 -37.51 -44.69
N TRP A 3 -14.49 -38.25 -43.79
CA TRP A 3 -14.45 -37.93 -42.37
C TRP A 3 -13.35 -36.90 -42.16
N VAL A 4 -13.73 -35.65 -41.88
CA VAL A 4 -12.79 -34.61 -41.46
C VAL A 4 -12.58 -34.80 -39.96
N SER A 5 -11.45 -35.40 -39.59
CA SER A 5 -11.02 -35.46 -38.19
C SER A 5 -10.70 -34.05 -37.70
N LEU A 6 -11.57 -33.52 -36.84
CA LEU A 6 -11.33 -32.28 -36.12
C LEU A 6 -10.24 -32.56 -35.06
N VAL A 7 -9.00 -32.17 -35.32
CA VAL A 7 -7.94 -32.18 -34.30
C VAL A 7 -8.22 -31.02 -33.36
N LEU A 8 -8.85 -31.31 -32.22
CA LEU A 8 -8.98 -30.36 -31.12
C LEU A 8 -7.59 -30.18 -30.50
N THR A 9 -6.88 -29.15 -30.93
CA THR A 9 -5.65 -28.73 -30.27
C THR A 9 -6.04 -28.17 -28.90
N LEU A 10 -5.87 -28.95 -27.84
CA LEU A 10 -5.79 -28.39 -26.49
C LEU A 10 -4.55 -27.50 -26.48
N ALA A 11 -4.75 -26.20 -26.60
CA ALA A 11 -3.72 -25.24 -26.27
C ALA A 11 -3.38 -25.46 -24.79
N ALA A 12 -2.25 -26.11 -24.52
CA ALA A 12 -1.66 -26.10 -23.19
C ALA A 12 -1.31 -24.64 -22.90
N SER A 13 -2.16 -23.97 -22.12
CA SER A 13 -1.84 -22.64 -21.59
C SER A 13 -0.60 -22.82 -20.71
N ALA A 14 0.56 -22.38 -21.20
CA ALA A 14 1.75 -22.29 -20.36
C ALA A 14 1.39 -21.51 -19.09
N PRO A 15 1.87 -21.92 -17.91
CA PRO A 15 1.60 -21.18 -16.68
C PRO A 15 2.07 -19.73 -16.85
N SER A 16 1.14 -18.78 -16.69
CA SER A 16 1.43 -17.35 -16.79
C SER A 16 2.17 -16.87 -15.54
N GLN A 17 3.24 -16.09 -15.69
CA GLN A 17 4.02 -15.55 -14.58
C GLN A 17 4.04 -14.03 -14.65
N ALA A 18 3.22 -13.39 -13.82
CA ALA A 18 3.13 -11.94 -13.78
C ALA A 18 3.41 -11.37 -12.38
N ALA A 19 4.16 -10.28 -12.33
CA ALA A 19 4.31 -9.48 -11.13
C ALA A 19 4.28 -8.00 -11.47
N LEU A 20 3.43 -7.23 -10.80
CA LEU A 20 3.37 -5.78 -10.93
C LEU A 20 4.13 -5.14 -9.78
N ARG A 21 4.91 -4.11 -10.08
CA ARG A 21 5.52 -3.19 -9.11
C ARG A 21 5.50 -1.80 -9.71
N PHE A 22 4.74 -0.89 -9.11
CA PHE A 22 4.52 0.44 -9.67
C PHE A 22 4.25 1.47 -8.58
N GLY A 23 4.43 2.74 -8.93
CA GLY A 23 4.19 3.84 -8.00
C GLY A 23 2.78 4.40 -8.17
N CYS A 24 2.19 4.81 -7.06
CA CYS A 24 1.00 5.65 -7.06
C CYS A 24 1.25 6.89 -6.22
N GLY A 25 1.08 8.07 -6.81
CA GLY A 25 1.16 9.34 -6.09
C GLY A 25 0.03 9.51 -5.08
N THR A 26 0.15 10.53 -4.23
CA THR A 26 -0.89 10.85 -3.24
C THR A 26 -2.14 11.40 -3.94
N VAL A 27 -3.28 10.72 -3.80
CA VAL A 27 -4.56 11.21 -4.35
C VAL A 27 -5.33 12.04 -3.31
N SER A 28 -5.14 11.74 -2.02
CA SER A 28 -5.79 12.41 -0.90
C SER A 28 -5.09 12.09 0.43
N ILE A 29 -5.12 13.02 1.39
CA ILE A 29 -4.81 12.76 2.80
C ILE A 29 -5.93 13.36 3.63
N GLN A 30 -6.86 12.54 4.12
CA GLN A 30 -8.10 12.99 4.76
C GLN A 30 -8.61 11.94 5.75
N ARG A 31 -9.44 12.39 6.72
CA ARG A 31 -10.15 11.49 7.64
C ARG A 31 -11.38 10.92 6.96
N LEU A 32 -11.15 9.98 6.04
CA LEU A 32 -12.19 9.22 5.36
C LEU A 32 -11.83 7.74 5.41
N ASP A 33 -12.82 6.89 5.64
CA ASP A 33 -12.66 5.44 5.62
C ASP A 33 -13.95 4.79 5.08
N PRO A 34 -14.11 4.72 3.75
CA PRO A 34 -15.32 4.19 3.14
C PRO A 34 -15.49 2.68 3.31
N LEU A 35 -14.51 1.98 3.88
CA LEU A 35 -14.53 0.54 4.06
C LEU A 35 -14.92 0.16 5.48
N VAL A 36 -14.34 0.82 6.49
CA VAL A 36 -14.62 0.55 7.91
C VAL A 36 -15.68 1.49 8.48
N GLU A 37 -15.70 2.76 8.06
CA GLU A 37 -16.65 3.79 8.53
C GLU A 37 -17.41 4.46 7.37
N PRO A 38 -18.14 3.69 6.55
CA PRO A 38 -18.80 4.21 5.36
C PRO A 38 -19.77 5.35 5.68
N GLY A 39 -19.62 6.46 4.95
CA GLY A 39 -20.41 7.69 5.09
C GLY A 39 -19.96 8.63 6.20
N LYS A 40 -19.02 8.22 7.05
CA LYS A 40 -18.54 9.04 8.15
C LYS A 40 -17.54 10.09 7.66
N THR A 41 -17.91 11.36 7.81
CA THR A 41 -17.08 12.52 7.43
C THR A 41 -17.05 13.51 8.59
N PRO A 42 -15.97 13.60 9.38
CA PRO A 42 -14.71 12.86 9.28
C PRO A 42 -14.76 11.48 9.98
N SER A 43 -13.96 10.53 9.48
CA SER A 43 -13.69 9.23 10.11
C SER A 43 -12.82 9.37 11.38
N ALA A 44 -12.64 8.27 12.11
CA ALA A 44 -11.98 8.23 13.41
C ALA A 44 -10.50 8.66 13.37
N HIS A 45 -9.80 8.43 12.27
CA HIS A 45 -8.39 8.80 12.12
C HIS A 45 -8.03 9.15 10.68
N LEU A 46 -6.83 9.73 10.52
CA LEU A 46 -6.34 10.24 9.23
C LEU A 46 -5.71 9.14 8.39
N HIS A 47 -6.12 9.07 7.12
CA HIS A 47 -5.56 8.17 6.12
C HIS A 47 -4.77 8.94 5.06
N GLN A 48 -3.74 8.28 4.53
CA GLN A 48 -3.01 8.68 3.33
C GLN A 48 -3.40 7.72 2.21
N ILE A 49 -3.92 8.28 1.12
CA ILE A 49 -4.61 7.53 0.08
C ILE A 49 -3.90 7.74 -1.25
N VAL A 50 -3.73 6.65 -1.99
CA VAL A 50 -3.26 6.65 -3.38
C VAL A 50 -4.26 5.93 -4.29
N GLY A 51 -4.14 6.13 -5.60
CA GLY A 51 -4.98 5.50 -6.61
C GLY A 51 -5.97 6.44 -7.33
N GLY A 52 -7.18 5.94 -7.61
CA GLY A 52 -8.21 6.63 -8.38
C GLY A 52 -8.85 7.82 -7.65
N ASN A 53 -9.30 8.84 -8.39
CA ASN A 53 -9.91 10.04 -7.81
C ASN A 53 -11.40 9.91 -7.43
N ALA A 54 -12.00 8.73 -7.62
CA ALA A 54 -13.35 8.44 -7.14
C ALA A 54 -13.41 8.25 -5.61
N PHE A 55 -12.27 8.32 -4.91
CA PHE A 55 -12.20 8.15 -3.47
C PHE A 55 -13.10 9.15 -2.74
N ASN A 56 -14.02 8.63 -1.92
CA ASN A 56 -14.97 9.42 -1.15
C ASN A 56 -15.43 8.68 0.11
N ALA A 57 -16.28 9.30 0.93
CA ALA A 57 -16.75 8.72 2.19
C ALA A 57 -17.64 7.45 2.04
N THR A 58 -18.37 7.27 0.93
CA THR A 58 -19.44 6.25 0.79
C THR A 58 -19.20 5.25 -0.33
N MET A 59 -17.98 5.18 -0.88
CA MET A 59 -17.64 4.50 -2.14
C MET A 59 -18.45 3.22 -2.33
N SER A 60 -19.16 3.09 -3.44
CA SER A 60 -20.03 1.95 -3.75
C SER A 60 -19.92 1.57 -5.23
N GLY A 61 -20.29 0.33 -5.58
CA GLY A 61 -20.24 -0.15 -6.97
C GLY A 61 -18.82 -0.26 -7.53
N ASP A 62 -18.71 -0.06 -8.85
CA ASP A 62 -17.46 -0.11 -9.61
C ASP A 62 -16.79 1.26 -9.62
N ILE A 63 -15.84 1.46 -8.72
CA ILE A 63 -15.11 2.73 -8.58
C ILE A 63 -14.19 2.99 -9.78
N GLY A 64 -13.80 1.94 -10.50
CA GLY A 64 -12.93 2.05 -11.66
C GLY A 64 -13.61 2.80 -12.80
N ASN A 65 -14.92 2.64 -12.94
CA ASN A 65 -15.73 3.37 -13.91
C ASN A 65 -16.27 4.72 -13.41
N GLN A 66 -16.10 5.03 -12.12
CA GLN A 66 -16.52 6.31 -11.54
C GLN A 66 -15.41 7.36 -11.57
N GLY A 67 -14.15 6.91 -11.55
CA GLY A 67 -12.99 7.82 -11.56
C GLY A 67 -12.66 8.33 -12.96
N THR A 68 -12.15 9.57 -13.01
CA THR A 68 -11.71 10.24 -14.24
C THR A 68 -10.19 10.27 -14.39
N CYS A 69 -9.44 10.17 -13.29
CA CYS A 69 -7.99 9.98 -13.29
C CYS A 69 -7.53 9.02 -12.17
N THR A 70 -6.29 8.56 -12.28
CA THR A 70 -5.60 7.80 -11.23
C THR A 70 -4.19 8.35 -11.03
N THR A 71 -3.70 8.26 -9.80
CA THR A 71 -2.32 8.63 -9.42
C THR A 71 -1.33 7.49 -9.66
N CYS A 72 -1.76 6.31 -10.12
CA CYS A 72 -0.91 5.13 -10.36
C CYS A 72 -0.24 5.12 -11.74
N THR A 73 0.95 4.51 -11.85
CA THR A 73 1.68 4.36 -13.13
C THR A 73 0.82 3.70 -14.20
N PHE A 74 0.10 2.63 -13.86
CA PHE A 74 -0.85 2.00 -14.77
C PHE A 74 -2.12 2.84 -14.86
N SER A 75 -2.34 3.43 -16.04
CA SER A 75 -3.47 4.31 -16.33
C SER A 75 -4.84 3.62 -16.31
N GLU A 76 -4.85 2.30 -16.11
CA GLU A 76 -6.04 1.45 -16.04
C GLU A 76 -6.39 1.06 -14.60
N ASP A 77 -5.52 1.37 -13.63
CA ASP A 77 -5.72 1.07 -12.22
C ASP A 77 -6.32 2.25 -11.46
N PHE A 78 -7.62 2.17 -11.20
CA PHE A 78 -8.37 3.16 -10.40
C PHE A 78 -8.71 2.61 -9.02
N SER A 79 -8.04 1.54 -8.58
CA SER A 79 -8.15 1.05 -7.22
C SER A 79 -7.75 2.14 -6.24
N ASN A 80 -8.17 2.01 -4.99
CA ASN A 80 -7.68 2.85 -3.91
C ASN A 80 -6.97 1.99 -2.87
N TYR A 81 -5.84 2.51 -2.40
CA TYR A 81 -4.98 1.91 -1.40
C TYR A 81 -4.71 2.96 -0.35
N TRP A 82 -4.90 2.61 0.92
CA TRP A 82 -4.61 3.55 1.98
C TRP A 82 -4.12 2.89 3.26
N THR A 83 -3.36 3.68 4.01
CA THR A 83 -2.81 3.34 5.33
C THR A 83 -3.00 4.53 6.26
N ALA A 84 -2.85 4.30 7.56
CA ALA A 84 -2.83 5.37 8.54
C ALA A 84 -1.65 6.32 8.32
N VAL A 85 -1.86 7.60 8.62
CA VAL A 85 -0.80 8.63 8.53
C VAL A 85 0.11 8.55 9.75
N MET A 86 1.42 8.68 9.52
CA MET A 86 2.42 8.79 10.59
C MET A 86 2.63 10.24 11.01
N PHE A 87 2.80 10.45 12.31
CA PHE A 87 3.11 11.71 12.95
C PHE A 87 4.35 11.57 13.82
N PHE A 88 5.18 12.60 13.86
CA PHE A 88 6.23 12.81 14.84
C PHE A 88 5.64 13.55 16.05
N LYS A 89 5.74 12.98 17.25
CA LYS A 89 5.41 13.60 18.52
C LYS A 89 6.66 14.27 19.08
N HIS A 90 6.63 15.60 19.18
CA HIS A 90 7.76 16.39 19.67
C HIS A 90 8.05 16.04 21.13
N PRO A 91 9.29 15.66 21.48
CA PRO A 91 9.58 15.06 22.78
C PRO A 91 9.41 16.01 23.96
N THR A 92 9.59 17.32 23.75
CA THR A 92 9.54 18.31 24.86
C THR A 92 8.20 19.04 25.02
N ASN A 93 7.45 19.26 23.95
CA ASN A 93 6.19 20.04 24.00
C ASN A 93 4.96 19.20 23.63
N GLY A 94 5.14 17.93 23.22
CA GLY A 94 4.06 17.00 22.92
C GLY A 94 3.30 17.26 21.62
N SER A 95 3.63 18.31 20.87
CA SER A 95 2.97 18.63 19.61
C SER A 95 3.28 17.59 18.52
N TYR A 96 2.37 17.46 17.56
CA TYR A 96 2.45 16.47 16.49
C TYR A 96 2.74 17.14 15.15
N LYS A 97 3.63 16.56 14.36
CA LYS A 97 3.88 16.97 12.98
C LYS A 97 3.71 15.78 12.06
N ARG A 98 2.93 15.93 10.99
CA ARG A 98 2.76 14.87 9.99
C ARG A 98 4.11 14.50 9.38
N VAL A 99 4.39 13.21 9.28
CA VAL A 99 5.55 12.67 8.56
C VAL A 99 5.11 12.45 7.11
N PRO A 100 5.66 13.18 6.13
CA PRO A 100 5.34 12.98 4.73
C PRO A 100 5.75 11.58 4.26
N ILE A 101 5.02 11.06 3.29
CA ILE A 101 5.46 9.90 2.52
C ILE A 101 6.22 10.35 1.28
N MET A 102 7.13 9.51 0.82
CA MET A 102 8.05 9.78 -0.28
C MET A 102 8.09 8.63 -1.28
N GLU A 103 8.46 8.94 -2.51
CA GLU A 103 8.55 7.96 -3.58
C GLU A 103 9.70 6.96 -3.37
N ASN A 104 9.53 5.77 -3.95
CA ASN A 104 10.58 4.75 -3.95
C ASN A 104 11.61 5.04 -5.05
N ASP A 105 12.90 4.99 -4.72
CA ASP A 105 14.01 5.20 -5.68
C ASP A 105 14.02 4.23 -6.86
N ALA A 106 13.45 3.04 -6.69
CA ALA A 106 13.37 2.04 -7.74
C ALA A 106 12.28 2.33 -8.79
N LEU A 107 11.58 3.47 -8.66
CA LEU A 107 10.46 3.90 -9.50
C LEU A 107 10.74 5.27 -10.14
N PRO A 108 9.93 5.69 -11.14
CA PRO A 108 10.11 6.99 -11.78
C PRO A 108 10.17 8.14 -10.78
N ALA A 109 11.16 9.00 -10.93
CA ALA A 109 11.37 10.14 -10.04
C ALA A 109 10.25 11.19 -10.16
N GLY A 110 9.99 11.89 -9.06
CA GLY A 110 9.08 13.03 -9.02
C GLY A 110 7.62 12.69 -8.74
N ILE A 111 7.29 11.45 -8.36
CA ILE A 111 5.95 11.09 -7.88
C ILE A 111 5.67 11.86 -6.58
N ASN A 112 4.51 12.52 -6.48
CA ASN A 112 4.17 13.33 -5.32
C ASN A 112 3.82 12.47 -4.10
N GLY A 113 4.82 12.25 -3.23
CA GLY A 113 4.75 11.29 -2.14
C GLY A 113 4.37 9.90 -2.66
N GLY A 114 3.36 9.30 -2.04
CA GLY A 114 2.74 8.10 -2.56
C GLY A 114 3.29 6.78 -2.00
N MET A 115 2.84 5.69 -2.60
CA MET A 115 3.16 4.32 -2.19
C MET A 115 3.62 3.51 -3.39
N THR A 116 4.43 2.49 -3.13
CA THR A 116 4.69 1.43 -4.13
C THR A 116 3.69 0.32 -3.94
N ILE A 117 3.03 -0.06 -5.03
CA ILE A 117 2.01 -1.10 -5.05
C ILE A 117 2.56 -2.32 -5.77
N TYR A 118 2.29 -3.49 -5.20
CA TYR A 118 2.68 -4.78 -5.74
C TYR A 118 1.46 -5.65 -5.96
N TYR A 119 1.40 -6.31 -7.12
CA TYR A 119 0.51 -7.45 -7.36
C TYR A 119 1.36 -8.66 -7.72
N THR A 120 1.29 -9.72 -6.93
CA THR A 120 2.01 -10.98 -7.18
C THR A 120 1.04 -12.15 -7.20
N GLN A 121 1.40 -13.27 -7.81
CA GLN A 121 0.49 -14.40 -7.99
C GLN A 121 0.62 -15.41 -6.84
N GLN A 122 1.80 -16.03 -6.71
CA GLN A 122 2.23 -16.78 -5.53
C GLN A 122 3.41 -16.09 -4.86
N ASP A 123 4.38 -15.66 -5.67
CA ASP A 123 5.55 -14.86 -5.32
C ASP A 123 6.01 -14.10 -6.58
N PHE A 124 7.27 -13.65 -6.63
CA PHE A 124 7.83 -12.97 -7.80
C PHE A 124 8.31 -13.90 -8.93
N TYR A 125 8.26 -15.21 -8.74
CA TYR A 125 8.88 -16.19 -9.62
C TYR A 125 7.88 -17.26 -10.11
N SER A 126 6.71 -17.35 -9.51
CA SER A 126 5.75 -18.41 -9.74
C SER A 126 4.30 -17.96 -9.56
N ASN A 127 3.39 -18.60 -10.30
CA ASN A 127 1.94 -18.56 -10.08
C ASN A 127 1.42 -19.77 -9.29
N GLY A 128 2.31 -20.65 -8.85
CA GLY A 128 2.00 -21.90 -8.16
C GLY A 128 1.41 -22.97 -9.08
N ASN A 129 1.58 -22.84 -10.40
CA ASN A 129 0.88 -23.60 -11.43
C ASN A 129 -0.66 -23.54 -11.28
N GLN A 130 -1.17 -22.41 -10.78
CA GLN A 130 -2.60 -22.16 -10.61
C GLN A 130 -3.03 -20.96 -11.45
N LYS A 131 -4.24 -21.03 -12.02
CA LYS A 131 -4.85 -19.87 -12.67
C LYS A 131 -5.12 -18.79 -11.62
N ILE A 132 -4.69 -17.57 -11.92
CA ILE A 132 -4.92 -16.40 -11.08
C ILE A 132 -6.15 -15.66 -11.59
N THR A 133 -7.12 -15.47 -10.71
CA THR A 133 -8.36 -14.74 -11.01
C THR A 133 -8.24 -13.33 -10.46
N ALA A 134 -8.36 -12.32 -11.31
CA ALA A 134 -8.36 -10.93 -10.88
C ALA A 134 -9.56 -10.64 -9.95
N PHE A 135 -9.38 -9.65 -9.08
CA PHE A 135 -10.47 -9.11 -8.27
C PHE A 135 -11.61 -8.60 -9.16
N LYS A 136 -12.81 -8.55 -8.61
CA LYS A 136 -14.02 -8.09 -9.31
C LYS A 136 -14.47 -6.74 -8.75
N PRO A 137 -15.18 -5.92 -9.54
CA PRO A 137 -15.81 -4.70 -9.03
C PRO A 137 -16.57 -4.94 -7.72
N GLY A 138 -16.42 -4.02 -6.78
CA GLY A 138 -16.96 -4.15 -5.43
C GLY A 138 -16.09 -4.95 -4.45
N PHE A 139 -15.01 -5.59 -4.90
CA PHE A 139 -14.06 -6.25 -4.00
C PHE A 139 -13.36 -5.24 -3.11
N ARG A 140 -13.29 -5.59 -1.82
CA ARG A 140 -12.75 -4.77 -0.74
C ARG A 140 -11.96 -5.65 0.20
N MET A 141 -10.89 -5.12 0.75
CA MET A 141 -10.06 -5.82 1.71
C MET A 141 -9.50 -4.83 2.72
N THR A 142 -9.46 -5.26 3.97
CA THR A 142 -8.68 -4.64 5.04
C THR A 142 -7.78 -5.70 5.63
N VAL A 143 -6.58 -5.31 6.04
CA VAL A 143 -5.63 -6.19 6.73
C VAL A 143 -5.09 -5.49 7.96
N GLY A 144 -4.69 -6.27 8.95
CA GLY A 144 -4.20 -5.75 10.22
C GLY A 144 -5.32 -5.36 11.18
N ASN A 145 -4.93 -4.83 12.33
CA ASN A 145 -5.86 -4.29 13.31
C ASN A 145 -5.17 -3.16 14.10
N PRO A 146 -5.68 -1.91 14.02
CA PRO A 146 -5.07 -0.76 14.67
C PRO A 146 -5.12 -0.82 16.21
N THR A 147 -5.99 -1.65 16.78
CA THR A 147 -6.13 -1.82 18.23
C THR A 147 -5.15 -2.84 18.83
N THR A 148 -4.31 -3.48 17.99
CA THR A 148 -3.32 -4.45 18.45
C THR A 148 -2.26 -3.78 19.31
N ASN A 149 -2.05 -4.29 20.53
CA ASN A 149 -1.16 -3.65 21.51
C ASN A 149 -0.15 -4.62 22.17
N LYS A 150 -0.06 -5.86 21.67
CA LYS A 150 0.91 -6.88 22.12
C LYS A 150 1.58 -7.57 20.94
N ALA A 151 2.89 -7.80 21.04
CA ALA A 151 3.69 -8.48 20.01
C ALA A 151 3.10 -9.85 19.60
N GLY A 152 2.61 -10.65 20.56
CA GLY A 152 2.02 -11.96 20.27
C GLY A 152 0.74 -11.91 19.42
N GLN A 153 -0.01 -10.81 19.48
CA GLN A 153 -1.21 -10.60 18.65
C GLN A 153 -0.83 -10.13 17.24
N SER A 154 0.25 -9.34 17.12
CA SER A 154 0.80 -8.89 15.85
C SER A 154 1.32 -10.05 15.00
N ASN A 155 1.95 -11.07 15.62
CA ASN A 155 2.42 -12.28 14.91
C ASN A 155 1.31 -13.09 14.21
N GLY A 156 0.05 -12.90 14.61
CA GLY A 156 -1.11 -13.49 13.93
C GLY A 156 -1.53 -12.76 12.65
N GLN A 157 -1.06 -11.51 12.47
CA GLN A 157 -1.35 -10.67 11.32
C GLN A 157 -0.18 -10.74 10.33
N LYS A 158 -0.23 -11.73 9.42
CA LYS A 158 0.76 -11.87 8.35
C LYS A 158 0.67 -10.68 7.38
N GLY A 159 1.82 -10.10 7.00
CA GLY A 159 1.89 -9.11 5.92
C GLY A 159 2.31 -7.69 6.32
N LEU A 160 2.78 -7.48 7.56
CA LEU A 160 3.20 -6.17 8.04
C LEU A 160 4.67 -6.23 8.53
N LYS A 161 5.51 -5.34 7.99
CA LYS A 161 6.93 -5.23 8.38
C LYS A 161 7.37 -3.77 8.31
N PHE A 162 7.89 -3.27 9.41
CA PHE A 162 8.58 -1.97 9.47
C PHE A 162 10.08 -2.19 9.38
N VAL A 163 10.77 -1.34 8.63
CA VAL A 163 12.22 -1.37 8.48
C VAL A 163 12.72 0.06 8.59
N CYS A 164 13.62 0.32 9.55
CA CYS A 164 14.34 1.58 9.61
C CYS A 164 15.42 1.59 8.52
N LEU A 165 15.49 2.68 7.76
CA LEU A 165 16.40 2.82 6.63
C LEU A 165 17.31 4.02 6.90
N GLN A 166 18.61 3.90 6.59
CA GLN A 166 19.51 5.06 6.59
C GLN A 166 19.15 6.07 5.50
N ASN A 167 18.74 5.56 4.35
CA ASN A 167 18.19 6.31 3.22
C ASN A 167 17.17 5.43 2.47
N LYS A 168 16.43 6.00 1.52
CA LYS A 168 15.41 5.28 0.75
C LYS A 168 15.93 4.04 0.00
N SER A 169 17.25 3.90 -0.17
CA SER A 169 17.92 2.75 -0.79
C SER A 169 18.69 1.85 0.21
N THR A 170 18.41 1.85 1.53
CA THR A 170 19.06 1.00 2.57
C THR A 170 18.11 -0.12 3.12
N ARG A 171 18.43 -1.44 3.21
CA ARG A 171 17.47 -2.57 3.52
C ARG A 171 17.96 -3.89 4.22
N CYS A 172 19.23 -4.26 4.37
CA CYS A 172 19.65 -5.49 5.12
C CYS A 172 20.05 -5.18 6.56
N TRP A 173 20.34 -6.20 7.37
CA TRP A 173 20.73 -6.10 8.79
C TRP A 173 22.13 -6.69 8.97
N ASP A 174 22.97 -6.13 9.84
CA ASP A 174 24.38 -6.54 10.05
C ASP A 174 24.55 -7.92 10.71
N GLY A 175 23.45 -8.57 11.10
CA GLY A 175 23.42 -9.92 11.67
C GLY A 175 23.92 -10.03 13.10
N LYS A 176 24.24 -8.91 13.76
CA LYS A 176 24.88 -8.89 15.08
C LYS A 176 24.20 -7.94 16.06
N ASN A 177 23.90 -6.72 15.64
CA ASN A 177 23.40 -5.68 16.51
C ASN A 177 21.89 -5.52 16.29
N LEU A 178 21.07 -5.83 17.29
CA LEU A 178 19.62 -5.59 17.21
C LEU A 178 19.30 -4.09 17.10
N ASP A 179 20.19 -3.23 17.61
CA ASP A 179 20.11 -1.78 17.52
C ASP A 179 21.53 -1.19 17.71
N THR A 180 21.84 -0.08 17.04
CA THR A 180 23.12 0.65 17.17
C THR A 180 22.87 2.01 17.84
N PRO A 181 23.86 2.68 18.46
CA PRO A 181 23.63 3.97 19.14
C PRO A 181 23.06 5.10 18.25
N ASN A 182 23.22 4.99 16.93
CA ASN A 182 22.62 5.91 15.95
C ASN A 182 21.36 5.35 15.27
N HIS A 183 20.92 4.16 15.70
CA HIS A 183 19.76 3.40 15.22
C HIS A 183 19.76 3.12 13.72
N GLN A 184 20.92 3.17 13.07
CA GLN A 184 21.07 3.19 11.61
C GLN A 184 22.13 2.22 11.10
N ASP A 185 23.30 2.16 11.75
CA ASP A 185 24.46 1.38 11.27
C ASP A 185 24.27 -0.14 11.25
N HIS A 186 23.28 -0.64 12.00
CA HIS A 186 22.93 -2.06 11.96
C HIS A 186 22.21 -2.46 10.67
N MET A 187 21.97 -1.53 9.72
CA MET A 187 21.23 -1.79 8.48
C MET A 187 22.01 -1.44 7.17
N TYR A 188 21.93 -2.26 6.10
CA TYR A 188 22.65 -2.15 4.80
C TYR A 188 21.86 -2.73 3.59
N ASP A 189 21.34 -2.04 2.55
CA ASP A 189 20.49 -2.68 1.46
C ASP A 189 21.21 -3.59 0.47
N THR A 190 20.72 -4.83 0.31
CA THR A 190 21.11 -5.77 -0.76
C THR A 190 20.07 -6.92 -1.04
N GLN A 191 18.77 -6.62 -1.22
CA GLN A 191 17.71 -7.50 -1.83
C GLN A 191 17.11 -8.77 -1.12
N THR A 192 15.90 -9.13 -1.60
CA THR A 192 15.02 -10.34 -1.45
C THR A 192 14.42 -10.70 -0.09
N GLY A 193 13.21 -10.22 0.22
CA GLY A 193 12.48 -10.72 1.41
C GLY A 193 11.13 -10.09 1.77
N ALA A 194 10.44 -9.41 0.85
CA ALA A 194 9.20 -8.69 1.19
C ALA A 194 7.89 -9.48 0.92
N PHE A 195 7.94 -10.71 0.41
CA PHE A 195 6.74 -11.46 0.03
C PHE A 195 6.94 -12.94 0.35
N GLN A 196 6.16 -13.45 1.29
CA GLN A 196 6.14 -14.88 1.57
C GLN A 196 5.29 -15.58 0.50
N PRO A 197 5.74 -16.72 -0.06
CA PRO A 197 4.92 -17.49 -0.99
C PRO A 197 3.56 -17.83 -0.36
N ALA A 198 2.48 -17.45 -1.03
CA ALA A 198 1.15 -17.80 -0.54
C ALA A 198 0.92 -19.32 -0.65
N GLY A 199 0.48 -19.92 0.47
CA GLY A 199 0.12 -21.34 0.54
C GLY A 199 -1.05 -21.71 -0.37
N ALA A 200 -1.44 -22.99 -0.38
CA ALA A 200 -2.60 -23.44 -1.16
C ALA A 200 -3.90 -22.83 -0.62
N CYS A 201 -4.82 -22.50 -1.53
CA CYS A 201 -6.18 -22.10 -1.19
C CYS A 201 -6.91 -23.24 -0.45
N PRO A 202 -7.59 -22.98 0.68
CA PRO A 202 -8.43 -23.99 1.32
C PRO A 202 -9.67 -24.28 0.47
N ALA A 203 -10.31 -25.43 0.67
CA ALA A 203 -11.51 -25.82 -0.08
C ALA A 203 -12.68 -24.83 0.08
N SER A 204 -12.75 -24.11 1.21
CA SER A 204 -13.75 -23.07 1.44
C SER A 204 -13.52 -21.79 0.63
N HIS A 205 -12.31 -21.56 0.14
CA HIS A 205 -11.92 -20.37 -0.63
C HIS A 205 -11.01 -20.78 -1.80
N PRO A 206 -11.52 -21.56 -2.77
CA PRO A 206 -10.69 -22.28 -3.73
C PRO A 206 -10.17 -21.41 -4.88
N VAL A 207 -10.62 -20.16 -4.99
CA VAL A 207 -10.25 -19.26 -6.08
C VAL A 207 -8.97 -18.52 -5.71
N ARG A 208 -7.90 -18.76 -6.46
CA ARG A 208 -6.62 -18.07 -6.31
C ARG A 208 -6.72 -16.66 -6.90
N MET A 209 -6.42 -15.66 -6.09
CA MET A 209 -6.41 -14.24 -6.47
C MET A 209 -4.97 -13.68 -6.31
N PRO A 210 -4.62 -12.56 -6.94
CA PRO A 210 -3.34 -11.91 -6.70
C PRO A 210 -3.17 -11.52 -5.23
N GLN A 211 -1.94 -11.55 -4.74
CA GLN A 211 -1.54 -10.90 -3.50
C GLN A 211 -1.26 -9.43 -3.78
N VAL A 212 -1.85 -8.55 -2.97
CA VAL A 212 -1.60 -7.11 -3.01
C VAL A 212 -0.77 -6.72 -1.80
N ALA A 213 0.28 -5.91 -2.00
CA ALA A 213 1.01 -5.30 -0.89
C ALA A 213 1.41 -3.87 -1.20
N TYR A 214 1.58 -3.10 -0.12
CA TYR A 214 1.96 -1.69 -0.17
C TYR A 214 3.30 -1.52 0.51
N GLU A 215 4.19 -0.76 -0.11
CA GLU A 215 5.38 -0.24 0.53
C GLU A 215 5.21 1.27 0.67
N THR A 216 5.24 1.74 1.91
CA THR A 216 5.18 3.16 2.26
C THR A 216 6.54 3.56 2.82
N LEU A 217 7.12 4.63 2.26
CA LEU A 217 8.34 5.24 2.79
C LEU A 217 7.97 6.56 3.45
N TRP A 218 8.30 6.71 4.73
CA TRP A 218 8.08 7.94 5.49
C TRP A 218 9.39 8.74 5.59
N ASP A 219 9.33 10.04 5.27
CA ASP A 219 10.47 10.94 5.37
C ASP A 219 10.67 11.41 6.82
N THR A 220 11.37 10.58 7.58
CA THR A 220 11.72 10.82 8.98
C THR A 220 12.95 11.70 9.15
N ALA A 221 13.72 11.97 8.08
CA ALA A 221 15.02 12.63 8.15
C ALA A 221 14.93 14.05 8.71
N GLN A 222 13.83 14.75 8.40
CA GLN A 222 13.55 16.10 8.90
C GLN A 222 13.43 16.21 10.43
N PHE A 223 13.18 15.10 11.13
CA PHE A 223 13.02 15.05 12.59
C PHE A 223 14.29 14.62 13.32
N LYS A 224 15.38 14.31 12.60
CA LYS A 224 16.62 13.75 13.18
C LYS A 224 17.18 14.59 14.33
N SER A 225 17.19 15.92 14.22
CA SER A 225 17.71 16.82 15.26
C SER A 225 16.79 16.95 16.48
N MET A 226 15.55 16.45 16.38
CA MET A 226 14.54 16.51 17.44
C MET A 226 14.35 15.15 18.11
N TRP A 227 15.14 14.13 17.74
CA TRP A 227 15.03 12.80 18.33
C TRP A 227 15.56 12.79 19.77
N PRO A 228 14.82 12.21 20.73
CA PRO A 228 15.30 12.14 22.10
C PRO A 228 16.46 11.15 22.23
N SER A 229 17.55 11.57 22.88
CA SER A 229 18.76 10.74 23.08
C SER A 229 18.55 9.52 23.99
N ASN A 230 17.37 9.40 24.62
CA ASN A 230 17.02 8.28 25.50
C ASN A 230 16.44 7.07 24.77
N GLY A 231 16.33 7.11 23.44
CA GLY A 231 15.89 5.99 22.60
C GLY A 231 14.37 5.79 22.51
N ALA A 232 13.55 6.69 23.06
CA ALA A 232 12.10 6.61 22.90
C ALA A 232 11.71 6.88 21.43
N ASN A 233 10.88 6.01 20.83
CA ASN A 233 10.35 6.21 19.48
C ASN A 233 9.33 7.38 19.48
N PRO A 234 9.60 8.48 18.76
CA PRO A 234 8.70 9.64 18.71
C PRO A 234 7.61 9.49 17.64
N PHE A 235 7.59 8.42 16.86
CA PHE A 235 6.61 8.24 15.79
C PHE A 235 5.38 7.49 16.26
N VAL A 236 4.22 8.04 15.89
CA VAL A 236 2.90 7.48 16.15
C VAL A 236 2.09 7.47 14.86
N LEU A 237 1.14 6.54 14.76
CA LEU A 237 0.16 6.51 13.69
C LEU A 237 -1.11 7.24 14.14
N SER A 238 -1.86 7.80 13.19
CA SER A 238 -2.99 8.69 13.44
C SER A 238 -4.11 8.08 14.29
N TYR A 239 -4.24 6.75 14.36
CA TYR A 239 -5.19 6.06 15.24
C TYR A 239 -4.68 5.82 16.67
N MET A 240 -3.40 6.10 16.96
CA MET A 240 -2.80 5.73 18.25
C MET A 240 -3.22 6.65 19.41
N GLY A 241 -3.72 7.86 19.10
CA GLY A 241 -4.17 8.84 20.09
C GLY A 241 -3.08 9.27 21.09
N ASN A 242 -3.50 9.77 22.25
CA ASN A 242 -2.63 10.04 23.41
C ASN A 242 -2.30 8.76 24.21
N ASN A 243 -2.77 7.60 23.75
CA ASN A 243 -2.59 6.34 24.45
C ASN A 243 -1.22 5.76 24.11
N ASP A 244 -0.22 6.22 24.86
CA ASP A 244 1.16 5.71 24.87
C ASP A 244 1.27 4.18 25.13
N GLY A 245 0.14 3.48 25.41
CA GLY A 245 0.06 2.03 25.58
C GLY A 245 -0.10 1.22 24.28
N LEU A 246 -0.39 1.85 23.13
CA LEU A 246 -0.26 1.21 21.83
C LEU A 246 1.22 1.22 21.45
N ASN A 247 1.95 0.17 21.80
CA ASN A 247 3.41 0.06 21.57
C ASN A 247 3.80 -0.16 20.09
N GLY A 248 3.09 0.46 19.14
CA GLY A 248 3.34 0.32 17.70
C GLY A 248 3.05 -1.08 17.11
N TYR A 249 2.37 -1.95 17.85
CA TYR A 249 2.11 -3.35 17.43
C TYR A 249 0.93 -3.50 16.48
N GLY A 250 0.02 -2.53 16.44
CA GLY A 250 -1.11 -2.50 15.52
C GLY A 250 -0.82 -1.58 14.37
N THR A 251 -1.31 -1.96 13.20
CA THR A 251 -1.46 -1.14 11.99
C THR A 251 -2.48 -1.80 11.09
N HIS A 252 -2.91 -1.09 10.06
CA HIS A 252 -3.85 -1.60 9.09
C HIS A 252 -3.63 -0.97 7.73
N ALA A 253 -4.16 -1.64 6.72
CA ALA A 253 -4.13 -1.18 5.35
C ALA A 253 -5.39 -1.63 4.64
N ASP A 254 -5.92 -0.78 3.78
CA ASP A 254 -7.19 -1.00 3.13
C ASP A 254 -7.06 -0.94 1.62
N TYR A 255 -8.02 -1.57 0.97
CA TYR A 255 -8.06 -1.76 -0.47
C TYR A 255 -9.50 -1.72 -0.97
N VAL A 256 -9.71 -0.96 -2.04
CA VAL A 256 -10.90 -1.09 -2.89
C VAL A 256 -10.43 -1.33 -4.31
N PHE A 257 -10.88 -2.42 -4.92
CA PHE A 257 -10.55 -2.75 -6.30
C PHE A 257 -11.21 -1.77 -7.29
N GLY A 258 -10.43 -1.29 -8.25
CA GLY A 258 -10.90 -0.38 -9.29
C GLY A 258 -10.18 -0.54 -10.62
N TRP A 259 -9.55 -1.67 -10.94
CA TRP A 259 -8.98 -1.85 -12.28
C TRP A 259 -10.08 -1.84 -13.35
N LYS A 260 -9.84 -1.10 -14.44
CA LYS A 260 -10.82 -0.94 -15.52
C LYS A 260 -10.95 -2.19 -16.37
N GLY A 261 -12.18 -2.66 -16.56
CA GLY A 261 -12.48 -3.78 -17.45
C GLY A 261 -11.75 -5.05 -17.05
N ASP A 262 -11.09 -5.69 -18.02
CA ASP A 262 -10.31 -6.92 -17.85
C ASP A 262 -8.80 -6.68 -17.75
N SER A 263 -8.35 -5.43 -17.56
CA SER A 263 -6.93 -5.04 -17.57
C SER A 263 -6.08 -5.83 -16.56
N LEU A 264 -6.50 -5.94 -15.30
CA LEU A 264 -5.77 -6.74 -14.31
C LEU A 264 -5.75 -8.22 -14.70
N GLN A 265 -6.84 -8.77 -15.23
CA GLN A 265 -6.87 -10.17 -15.67
C GLN A 265 -5.91 -10.41 -16.84
N LYS A 266 -5.86 -9.50 -17.82
CA LYS A 266 -4.90 -9.54 -18.93
C LYS A 266 -3.46 -9.55 -18.42
N ALA A 267 -3.15 -8.74 -17.41
CA ALA A 267 -1.84 -8.76 -16.77
C ALA A 267 -1.56 -10.10 -16.08
N MET A 268 -2.51 -10.63 -15.29
CA MET A 268 -2.35 -11.90 -14.58
C MET A 268 -2.29 -13.13 -15.50
N ASP A 269 -2.86 -13.05 -16.69
CA ASP A 269 -2.76 -14.08 -17.73
C ASP A 269 -1.50 -13.94 -18.60
N SER A 270 -0.67 -12.90 -18.36
CA SER A 270 0.56 -12.64 -19.12
C SER A 270 1.82 -13.14 -18.42
N ASN A 271 2.97 -12.97 -19.08
CA ASN A 271 4.31 -13.26 -18.54
C ASN A 271 5.10 -11.97 -18.22
N CYS A 272 4.42 -10.84 -18.10
CA CYS A 272 5.07 -9.56 -17.91
C CYS A 272 5.57 -9.41 -16.47
N MET A 273 6.75 -8.80 -16.30
CA MET A 273 7.35 -8.58 -14.98
C MET A 273 7.72 -7.11 -14.81
N PHE A 274 7.21 -6.49 -13.75
CA PHE A 274 7.47 -5.10 -13.35
C PHE A 274 7.25 -4.13 -14.53
N GLN A 275 8.29 -3.39 -14.93
CA GLN A 275 8.26 -2.47 -16.06
C GLN A 275 7.97 -3.16 -17.40
N GLY A 276 8.19 -4.48 -17.49
CA GLY A 276 7.81 -5.27 -18.66
C GLY A 276 6.29 -5.31 -18.88
N CYS A 277 5.49 -4.97 -17.86
CA CYS A 277 4.02 -4.88 -17.95
C CYS A 277 3.51 -3.56 -18.53
N GLU A 278 4.39 -2.56 -18.66
CA GLU A 278 4.04 -1.19 -18.99
C GLU A 278 3.94 -0.93 -20.50
N ASN A 279 3.49 0.27 -20.85
CA ASN A 279 3.52 0.80 -22.23
C ASN A 279 2.80 -0.09 -23.25
N GLY A 280 1.69 -0.72 -22.83
CA GLY A 280 0.85 -1.59 -23.65
C GLY A 280 1.21 -3.06 -23.60
N ASN A 281 2.08 -3.51 -22.69
CA ASN A 281 2.60 -4.89 -22.66
C ASN A 281 2.30 -5.66 -21.35
N PRO A 282 1.04 -5.88 -20.93
CA PRO A 282 -0.19 -5.60 -21.64
C PRO A 282 -0.90 -4.32 -21.17
N LEU A 283 -0.35 -3.65 -20.16
CA LEU A 283 -1.02 -2.53 -19.47
C LEU A 283 -0.53 -1.19 -19.99
N LYS A 284 -1.44 -0.21 -20.06
CA LYS A 284 -1.11 1.17 -20.43
C LYS A 284 -0.52 1.92 -19.26
N SER A 285 0.55 2.66 -19.51
CA SER A 285 1.17 3.56 -18.52
C SER A 285 0.86 5.02 -18.79
N GLN A 286 1.03 5.85 -17.77
CA GLN A 286 0.98 7.31 -17.86
C GLN A 286 2.25 7.95 -17.27
N SER A 287 2.47 9.22 -17.60
CA SER A 287 3.60 10.00 -17.07
C SER A 287 3.40 10.40 -15.61
N VAL A 288 4.50 10.65 -14.91
CA VAL A 288 4.48 11.19 -13.53
C VAL A 288 3.74 12.53 -13.45
N ALA A 289 3.83 13.37 -14.49
CA ALA A 289 3.09 14.62 -14.55
C ALA A 289 1.56 14.40 -14.56
N GLN A 290 1.08 13.39 -15.30
CA GLN A 290 -0.35 13.02 -15.30
C GLN A 290 -0.79 12.42 -13.97
N MET A 291 0.06 11.58 -13.35
CA MET A 291 -0.19 11.02 -12.02
C MET A 291 -0.34 12.15 -10.98
N ASN A 292 0.59 13.10 -10.95
CA ASN A 292 0.60 14.21 -10.00
C ASN A 292 -0.50 15.24 -10.23
N ALA A 293 -1.05 15.32 -11.46
CA ALA A 293 -2.20 16.17 -11.76
C ALA A 293 -3.53 15.61 -11.20
N CYS A 294 -3.56 14.34 -10.81
CA CYS A 294 -4.75 13.70 -10.29
C CYS A 294 -4.93 13.96 -8.79
N SER A 295 -6.15 14.32 -8.38
CA SER A 295 -6.52 14.49 -6.97
C SER A 295 -7.98 14.09 -6.75
N ALA A 296 -8.29 13.61 -5.55
CA ALA A 296 -9.67 13.35 -5.13
C ALA A 296 -10.29 14.59 -4.48
N ASN A 297 -11.61 14.61 -4.38
CA ASN A 297 -12.34 15.71 -3.75
C ASN A 297 -11.98 15.84 -2.26
N LYS A 298 -11.84 17.09 -1.80
CA LYS A 298 -11.69 17.40 -0.38
C LYS A 298 -13.04 17.43 0.30
N GLN A 299 -13.27 16.48 1.22
CA GLN A 299 -14.48 16.39 2.03
C GLN A 299 -14.25 16.78 3.49
N VAL A 300 -13.01 16.65 3.97
CA VAL A 300 -12.62 17.04 5.33
C VAL A 300 -11.64 18.21 5.25
N ASN A 301 -11.99 19.32 5.90
CA ASN A 301 -11.16 20.52 5.97
C ASN A 301 -10.49 20.63 7.34
N GLU A 302 -9.26 20.13 7.41
CA GLU A 302 -8.42 20.17 8.60
C GLU A 302 -7.01 20.62 8.22
N ASP A 303 -6.36 21.36 9.12
CA ASP A 303 -4.92 21.55 9.04
C ASP A 303 -4.24 20.28 9.55
N ILE A 304 -3.57 19.59 8.65
CA ILE A 304 -2.81 18.37 8.93
C ILE A 304 -1.31 18.57 8.72
N ASP A 305 -0.91 19.77 8.29
CA ASP A 305 0.45 20.09 7.91
C ASP A 305 1.14 20.99 8.93
N GLY A 306 0.37 21.72 9.76
CA GLY A 306 0.87 22.45 10.91
C GLY A 306 1.47 21.56 12.00
N TRP A 307 2.01 22.21 13.03
CA TRP A 307 2.24 21.55 14.32
C TRP A 307 0.91 21.50 15.07
N LEU A 308 0.45 20.29 15.38
CA LEU A 308 -0.85 20.05 15.99
C LEU A 308 -0.68 19.83 17.49
N THR A 309 -1.63 20.31 18.28
CA THR A 309 -1.67 20.03 19.73
C THR A 309 -2.16 18.63 20.05
N GLU A 310 -2.84 17.99 19.08
CA GLU A 310 -3.42 16.66 19.17
C GLU A 310 -3.49 16.02 17.79
N LEU A 311 -3.62 14.70 17.73
CA LEU A 311 -3.81 13.99 16.46
C LEU A 311 -5.21 14.27 15.89
N PRO A 312 -5.37 14.41 14.55
CA PRO A 312 -6.67 14.58 13.94
C PRO A 312 -7.66 13.47 14.31
N GLY A 313 -8.83 13.86 14.82
CA GLY A 313 -9.86 12.94 15.31
C GLY A 313 -9.81 12.61 16.81
N MET A 314 -8.85 13.18 17.55
CA MET A 314 -8.71 12.99 19.00
C MET A 314 -9.16 14.20 19.84
N GLY A 315 -9.46 15.33 19.19
CA GLY A 315 -10.00 16.52 19.84
C GLY A 315 -11.43 16.33 20.28
N GLY A 316 -11.65 16.19 21.59
CA GLY A 316 -12.98 16.10 22.20
C GLY A 316 -13.25 14.85 23.03
N MET A 317 -12.23 14.06 23.40
CA MET A 317 -12.34 13.05 24.45
C MET A 317 -11.85 13.58 25.80
#